data_AF-A0A0N1EGH4-F1
#
_entry.id   AF-A0A0N1EGH4-F1
#
_cell.length_a   1.000
_cell.length_b   1.000
_cell.length_c   1.000
_cell.angle_alpha   90.00
_cell.angle_beta   90.00
_cell.angle_gamma   90.00
#
_symmetry.space_group_name_H-M   'P 1'
#
loop_
_entity.id
_entity.type
_entity.pdbx_description
1 polymer ?
#
loop_
_entity_poly.entity_id
_entity_poly.type
_entity_poly.pdbx_seq_one_letter_code
_entity_poly.pdbx_strand_id
1 'polypeptide(L)'
;MDRQEREGLHADLTRIERMNIDRRRMLSLGAMVGIGGGVAALAGCASPAGWDGPGGPPPPDGRFGPPPGDLGSMGPGSMGPGSIGPGGHPGGPPPHMDNGPVVTATAPDGNRCVSFAPETQGPYPADGSNGARGAISNVLGQSGLRRQDIRGDIGGGHDVAGVPLELTLRLVDVNTGCAPLAGYAVYLWHCDPAGQYSLYDQPERSWLRGLQVADADGLVRFSTIVPGCYMGRFPHIHFEAFASLDVATAGKFARLTSQLAVPADACDAAYRQPAYTRSVRPWAQSRDIARDMVFGDNGAERLKAMTLEVTGSAREGFKGRALIGLPG
;
A
#
# COMPACT_ATOMS: atom_id res chain seq x y z
N MET A 1 47.94 26.07 -0.90
CA MET A 1 46.49 26.29 -1.00
C MET A 1 46.19 26.72 -2.42
N ASP A 2 45.57 25.82 -3.16
CA ASP A 2 45.38 25.93 -4.60
C ASP A 2 44.16 26.79 -4.95
N ARG A 3 44.08 27.26 -6.20
CA ARG A 3 42.96 28.07 -6.71
C ARG A 3 41.63 27.33 -6.55
N GLN A 4 41.66 26.02 -6.72
CA GLN A 4 40.51 25.13 -6.61
C GLN A 4 39.92 25.05 -5.17
N GLU A 5 40.76 25.17 -4.13
CA GLU A 5 40.30 25.20 -2.73
C GLU A 5 39.58 26.51 -2.38
N ARG A 6 39.96 27.63 -3.00
CA ARG A 6 39.33 28.93 -2.76
C ARG A 6 37.93 29.03 -3.36
N GLU A 7 37.71 28.39 -4.50
CA GLU A 7 36.41 28.33 -5.17
C GLU A 7 35.42 27.44 -4.40
N GLY A 8 35.88 26.30 -3.87
CA GLY A 8 35.08 25.46 -2.97
C GLY A 8 34.63 26.19 -1.70
N LEU A 9 35.55 26.92 -1.05
CA LEU A 9 35.23 27.64 0.19
C LEU A 9 34.19 28.78 -0.01
N HIS A 10 34.19 29.44 -1.18
CA HIS A 10 33.16 30.44 -1.53
C HIS A 10 31.78 29.82 -1.82
N ALA A 11 31.74 28.62 -2.41
CA ALA A 11 30.50 27.89 -2.64
C ALA A 11 29.85 27.44 -1.32
N ASP A 12 30.64 26.99 -0.34
CA ASP A 12 30.12 26.58 0.98
C ASP A 12 29.65 27.77 1.83
N LEU A 13 30.35 28.92 1.81
CA LEU A 13 29.90 30.13 2.50
C LEU A 13 28.53 30.61 2.00
N THR A 14 28.32 30.66 0.67
CA THR A 14 27.02 31.04 0.08
C THR A 14 25.91 29.98 0.25
N ARG A 15 26.24 28.79 0.75
CA ARG A 15 25.29 27.74 1.16
C ARG A 15 24.92 27.89 2.65
N ILE A 16 25.91 28.15 3.50
CA ILE A 16 25.74 28.38 4.94
C ILE A 16 24.94 29.66 5.21
N GLU A 17 25.19 30.76 4.48
CA GLU A 17 24.41 32.00 4.62
C GLU A 17 22.93 31.79 4.24
N ARG A 18 22.64 31.04 3.17
CA ARG A 18 21.26 30.69 2.80
C ARG A 18 20.55 29.87 3.88
N MET A 19 21.23 28.90 4.48
CA MET A 19 20.68 28.11 5.60
C MET A 19 20.42 28.94 6.87
N ASN A 20 21.15 30.04 7.07
CA ASN A 20 21.00 30.90 8.26
C ASN A 20 19.91 31.97 8.09
N ILE A 21 19.50 32.29 6.86
CA ILE A 21 18.44 33.26 6.55
C ILE A 21 17.04 32.69 6.85
N ASP A 22 16.80 31.39 6.58
CA ASP A 22 15.49 30.77 6.86
C ASP A 22 15.17 30.64 8.37
N ARG A 23 16.19 30.58 9.24
CA ARG A 23 15.99 30.50 10.69
C ARG A 23 15.43 31.79 11.33
N ARG A 24 15.34 32.90 10.59
CA ARG A 24 14.78 34.18 11.09
C ARG A 24 13.31 34.43 10.74
N ARG A 25 12.57 33.42 10.26
CA ARG A 25 11.12 33.51 9.98
C ARG A 25 10.22 32.69 10.93
N MET A 26 10.69 32.40 12.15
CA MET A 26 9.81 32.05 13.28
C MET A 26 9.95 33.10 14.38
N LEU A 27 8.95 33.98 14.50
CA LEU A 27 8.53 34.70 15.73
C LEU A 27 7.46 35.75 15.37
N SER A 28 6.20 35.35 15.27
CA SER A 28 5.07 36.30 15.21
C SER A 28 3.74 35.65 15.63
N LEU A 29 3.51 35.58 16.94
CA LEU A 29 2.18 35.75 17.55
C LEU A 29 2.36 35.98 19.05
N GLY A 30 1.88 37.14 19.51
CA GLY A 30 2.15 37.67 20.84
C GLY A 30 1.20 37.16 21.93
N ALA A 31 1.58 37.45 23.18
CA ALA A 31 0.87 37.03 24.38
C ALA A 31 -0.46 37.77 24.61
N MET A 32 -1.37 37.13 25.36
CA MET A 32 -2.19 37.81 26.36
C MET A 32 -2.20 37.01 27.68
N VAL A 33 -1.88 37.75 28.76
CA VAL A 33 -2.47 37.75 30.12
C VAL A 33 -3.54 36.67 30.42
N GLY A 34 -3.56 35.96 31.56
CA GLY A 34 -2.73 36.00 32.77
C GLY A 34 -3.55 35.64 34.04
N ILE A 35 -2.87 35.29 35.14
CA ILE A 35 -3.45 35.05 36.50
C ILE A 35 -4.34 33.79 36.62
N GLY A 36 -4.21 32.88 37.61
CA GLY A 36 -3.25 32.75 38.71
C GLY A 36 -3.73 31.72 39.75
N GLY A 37 -2.89 31.37 40.73
CA GLY A 37 -3.29 30.68 41.98
C GLY A 37 -3.55 29.17 41.88
N GLY A 38 -2.72 28.38 42.57
CA GLY A 38 -3.02 26.96 42.84
C GLY A 38 -3.48 26.75 44.29
N VAL A 39 -4.31 25.73 44.52
CA VAL A 39 -4.54 25.10 45.84
C VAL A 39 -4.73 23.59 45.62
N ALA A 40 -4.18 22.77 46.50
CA ALA A 40 -4.35 21.31 46.49
C ALA A 40 -5.33 20.88 47.59
N ALA A 41 -6.13 19.83 47.36
CA ALA A 41 -6.58 18.89 48.41
C ALA A 41 -7.36 17.66 47.88
N LEU A 42 -6.86 16.48 48.23
CA LEU A 42 -7.56 15.35 48.88
C LEU A 42 -8.84 14.71 48.27
N ALA A 43 -8.66 13.44 47.88
CA ALA A 43 -9.35 12.24 48.39
C ALA A 43 -10.89 12.10 48.34
N GLY A 44 -11.34 10.95 47.83
CA GLY A 44 -12.73 10.49 47.94
C GLY A 44 -12.93 9.07 47.38
N CYS A 45 -12.70 8.05 48.20
CA CYS A 45 -13.05 6.66 47.86
C CYS A 45 -14.52 6.39 48.20
N ALA A 46 -15.30 5.77 47.30
CA ALA A 46 -16.44 4.92 47.67
C ALA A 46 -17.02 4.11 46.48
N SER A 47 -17.18 2.81 46.69
CA SER A 47 -18.31 1.98 46.21
C SER A 47 -18.95 1.37 47.47
N PRO A 48 -20.24 0.95 47.51
CA PRO A 48 -20.63 -0.37 46.94
C PRO A 48 -22.14 -0.58 46.59
N ALA A 49 -22.47 -1.78 46.04
CA ALA A 49 -23.82 -2.46 45.98
C ALA A 49 -25.00 -1.68 45.31
N GLY A 50 -26.13 -2.21 44.80
CA GLY A 50 -26.79 -3.51 44.57
C GLY A 50 -28.12 -3.20 43.79
N TRP A 51 -29.06 -4.09 43.44
CA TRP A 51 -29.21 -5.56 43.54
C TRP A 51 -30.38 -5.99 42.59
N ASP A 52 -30.41 -7.27 42.16
CA ASP A 52 -31.56 -8.13 41.75
C ASP A 52 -32.73 -7.68 40.81
N GLY A 53 -33.15 -8.62 39.91
CA GLY A 53 -34.58 -8.81 39.59
C GLY A 53 -34.96 -9.12 38.12
N PRO A 54 -35.83 -10.12 37.79
CA PRO A 54 -35.87 -10.70 36.42
C PRO A 54 -37.24 -10.79 35.68
N GLY A 55 -37.19 -11.08 34.38
CA GLY A 55 -38.15 -11.96 33.67
C GLY A 55 -39.19 -11.34 32.70
N GLY A 56 -39.38 -11.97 31.52
CA GLY A 56 -40.49 -11.67 30.58
C GLY A 56 -40.25 -12.10 29.11
N PRO A 57 -41.07 -13.02 28.51
CA PRO A 57 -40.90 -13.51 27.13
C PRO A 57 -41.79 -12.79 26.06
N PRO A 58 -41.60 -13.05 24.74
CA PRO A 58 -42.22 -12.29 23.63
C PRO A 58 -43.43 -12.97 22.94
N PRO A 59 -44.19 -12.23 22.10
CA PRO A 59 -44.99 -12.80 21.01
C PRO A 59 -44.88 -11.93 19.69
N PRO A 60 -45.59 -12.19 18.56
CA PRO A 60 -44.90 -12.67 17.34
C PRO A 60 -45.30 -11.96 16.01
N ASP A 61 -44.90 -12.55 14.87
CA ASP A 61 -45.10 -12.09 13.49
C ASP A 61 -46.55 -11.77 13.07
N GLY A 62 -46.71 -10.80 12.16
CA GLY A 62 -47.98 -10.49 11.48
C GLY A 62 -47.78 -9.79 10.12
N ARG A 63 -48.28 -10.39 9.04
CA ARG A 63 -48.15 -9.93 7.64
C ARG A 63 -49.09 -8.76 7.30
N PHE A 64 -48.77 -7.95 6.27
CA PHE A 64 -49.56 -7.76 5.02
C PHE A 64 -49.25 -6.43 4.28
N GLY A 65 -49.03 -6.52 2.94
CA GLY A 65 -49.47 -5.51 1.95
C GLY A 65 -48.57 -4.30 1.63
N PRO A 66 -48.25 -4.04 0.34
CA PRO A 66 -47.68 -2.77 -0.13
C PRO A 66 -48.75 -1.82 -0.71
N PRO A 67 -48.52 -0.48 -0.72
CA PRO A 67 -49.21 0.48 -1.58
C PRO A 67 -48.35 0.93 -2.78
N PRO A 68 -48.95 1.54 -3.83
CA PRO A 68 -48.32 1.74 -5.13
C PRO A 68 -47.44 3.01 -5.21
N GLY A 69 -46.66 3.11 -6.28
CA GLY A 69 -45.74 4.22 -6.52
C GLY A 69 -46.39 5.48 -7.10
N ASP A 70 -45.57 6.52 -7.29
CA ASP A 70 -45.93 7.73 -8.02
C ASP A 70 -44.76 8.23 -8.90
N LEU A 71 -45.08 9.04 -9.90
CA LEU A 71 -44.20 9.49 -10.97
C LEU A 71 -43.62 10.88 -10.74
N GLY A 72 -42.32 11.03 -11.00
CA GLY A 72 -41.83 12.20 -11.76
C GLY A 72 -40.99 13.26 -11.03
N SER A 73 -40.54 14.21 -11.86
CA SER A 73 -39.82 15.45 -11.55
C SER A 73 -38.33 15.35 -11.19
N MET A 74 -37.48 15.53 -12.21
CA MET A 74 -36.13 16.06 -12.03
C MET A 74 -36.19 17.57 -11.72
N GLY A 75 -35.35 18.05 -10.80
CA GLY A 75 -35.12 19.47 -10.52
C GLY A 75 -33.67 19.72 -10.07
N PRO A 76 -33.00 20.80 -10.50
CA PRO A 76 -31.55 20.91 -10.36
C PRO A 76 -31.05 21.63 -9.10
N GLY A 77 -29.96 21.11 -8.53
CA GLY A 77 -28.81 21.87 -8.03
C GLY A 77 -28.97 22.91 -6.90
N SER A 78 -28.42 22.59 -5.73
CA SER A 78 -27.56 23.55 -5.00
C SER A 78 -26.56 22.81 -4.09
N MET A 79 -25.26 23.08 -4.25
CA MET A 79 -24.23 22.62 -3.32
C MET A 79 -23.85 23.78 -2.39
N GLY A 80 -24.28 23.71 -1.13
CA GLY A 80 -23.81 24.59 -0.07
C GLY A 80 -22.53 24.04 0.58
N PRO A 81 -21.60 24.89 1.04
CA PRO A 81 -20.39 24.44 1.71
C PRO A 81 -20.70 23.93 3.13
N GLY A 82 -20.61 22.62 3.34
CA GLY A 82 -20.78 21.99 4.64
C GLY A 82 -19.62 22.31 5.59
N SER A 83 -19.94 22.89 6.75
CA SER A 83 -18.99 23.15 7.83
C SER A 83 -18.56 21.87 8.54
N ILE A 84 -17.25 21.68 8.74
CA ILE A 84 -16.70 20.52 9.46
C ILE A 84 -16.75 20.80 10.97
N GLY A 85 -17.60 20.06 11.69
CA GLY A 85 -17.59 20.02 13.15
C GLY A 85 -16.51 19.06 13.71
N PRO A 86 -15.96 19.30 14.91
CA PRO A 86 -14.90 18.47 15.48
C PRO A 86 -15.48 17.18 16.10
N GLY A 87 -15.51 16.09 15.32
CA GLY A 87 -16.05 14.80 15.79
C GLY A 87 -15.88 13.61 14.83
N GLY A 88 -14.91 13.66 13.91
CA GLY A 88 -14.74 12.62 12.90
C GLY A 88 -14.03 11.36 13.42
N HIS A 89 -14.74 10.23 13.42
CA HIS A 89 -14.11 8.90 13.52
C HIS A 89 -13.22 8.63 12.29
N PRO A 90 -12.13 7.84 12.42
CA PRO A 90 -11.23 7.57 11.31
C PRO A 90 -11.83 6.58 10.31
N GLY A 91 -11.82 6.94 9.02
CA GLY A 91 -11.81 6.01 7.89
C GLY A 91 -13.02 5.09 7.73
N GLY A 92 -14.03 5.54 6.98
CA GLY A 92 -14.79 4.59 6.16
C GLY A 92 -13.86 3.93 5.12
N PRO A 93 -14.27 2.81 4.50
CA PRO A 93 -13.49 2.21 3.41
C PRO A 93 -13.25 3.27 2.32
N PRO A 94 -12.07 3.28 1.68
CA PRO A 94 -11.79 4.23 0.60
C PRO A 94 -12.82 4.07 -0.53
N PRO A 95 -13.13 5.15 -1.26
CA PRO A 95 -14.11 5.10 -2.33
C PRO A 95 -13.72 4.07 -3.38
N HIS A 96 -14.69 3.24 -3.78
CA HIS A 96 -14.57 2.27 -4.85
C HIS A 96 -14.07 2.98 -6.12
N MET A 97 -12.87 2.63 -6.59
CA MET A 97 -12.42 3.06 -7.91
C MET A 97 -13.16 2.22 -8.94
N ASP A 98 -13.78 2.85 -9.94
CA ASP A 98 -14.26 2.08 -11.09
C ASP A 98 -13.02 1.57 -11.85
N ASN A 99 -12.75 0.27 -11.72
CA ASN A 99 -11.62 -0.41 -12.34
C ASN A 99 -11.70 -0.43 -13.88
N GLY A 100 -12.77 0.12 -14.47
CA GLY A 100 -12.89 0.39 -15.89
C GLY A 100 -12.98 -0.86 -16.76
N PRO A 101 -13.17 -0.69 -18.09
CA PRO A 101 -13.29 -1.81 -19.01
C PRO A 101 -12.01 -2.67 -19.02
N VAL A 102 -12.19 -3.99 -19.07
CA VAL A 102 -11.07 -4.93 -19.26
C VAL A 102 -10.63 -4.84 -20.71
N VAL A 103 -9.41 -4.33 -20.95
CA VAL A 103 -8.77 -4.30 -22.27
C VAL A 103 -7.91 -5.56 -22.41
N THR A 104 -8.01 -6.24 -23.55
CA THR A 104 -7.25 -7.46 -23.82
C THR A 104 -6.69 -7.44 -25.23
N ALA A 105 -5.48 -7.94 -25.41
CA ALA A 105 -4.88 -8.15 -26.72
C ALA A 105 -4.20 -9.52 -26.80
N THR A 106 -3.83 -9.93 -28.02
CA THR A 106 -3.09 -11.16 -28.29
C THR A 106 -1.86 -10.79 -29.11
N ALA A 107 -0.68 -11.18 -28.63
CA ALA A 107 0.58 -10.99 -29.34
C ALA A 107 0.70 -11.93 -30.56
N PRO A 108 1.63 -11.64 -31.51
CA PRO A 108 1.90 -12.51 -32.66
C PRO A 108 2.34 -13.94 -32.30
N ASP A 109 2.86 -14.16 -31.09
CA ASP A 109 3.23 -15.48 -30.56
C ASP A 109 2.03 -16.25 -29.94
N GLY A 110 0.82 -15.65 -29.96
CA GLY A 110 -0.39 -16.21 -29.38
C GLY A 110 -0.62 -15.87 -27.90
N ASN A 111 0.32 -15.19 -27.22
CA ASN A 111 0.14 -14.82 -25.81
C ASN A 111 -0.92 -13.73 -25.65
N ARG A 112 -1.95 -14.01 -24.85
CA ARG A 112 -2.99 -13.04 -24.47
C ARG A 112 -2.55 -12.23 -23.25
N CYS A 113 -2.63 -10.90 -23.34
CA CYS A 113 -2.47 -10.00 -22.20
C CYS A 113 -3.80 -9.32 -21.84
N VAL A 114 -3.90 -8.92 -20.57
CA VAL A 114 -5.10 -8.32 -19.95
C VAL A 114 -4.67 -7.09 -19.17
N SER A 115 -5.41 -5.99 -19.30
CA SER A 115 -5.17 -4.77 -18.52
C SER A 115 -5.38 -5.02 -17.04
N PHE A 116 -4.34 -4.78 -16.24
CA PHE A 116 -4.47 -4.71 -14.78
C PHE A 116 -5.42 -3.57 -14.38
N ALA A 117 -6.12 -3.72 -13.26
CA ALA A 117 -6.82 -2.61 -12.65
C ALA A 117 -5.81 -1.63 -11.99
N PRO A 118 -6.01 -0.31 -12.11
CA PRO A 118 -5.41 0.66 -11.22
C PRO A 118 -6.00 0.50 -9.82
N GLU A 119 -5.17 0.18 -8.83
CA GLU A 119 -5.60 -0.03 -7.45
C GLU A 119 -4.99 1.02 -6.51
N THR A 120 -5.50 1.08 -5.28
CA THR A 120 -4.87 1.88 -4.22
C THR A 120 -3.44 1.38 -3.92
N GLN A 121 -2.49 2.29 -3.72
CA GLN A 121 -1.18 1.99 -3.12
C GLN A 121 -1.28 1.60 -1.62
N GLY A 122 -2.48 1.71 -1.03
CA GLY A 122 -2.70 1.50 0.39
C GLY A 122 -1.95 2.52 1.25
N PRO A 123 -1.86 2.29 2.57
CA PRO A 123 -1.23 3.24 3.49
C PRO A 123 0.29 3.07 3.63
N TYR A 124 0.93 2.12 2.93
CA TYR A 124 2.33 1.76 3.14
C TYR A 124 3.33 1.99 1.96
N PRO A 125 3.09 2.90 1.00
CA PRO A 125 4.08 3.18 -0.05
C PRO A 125 5.32 3.87 0.56
N ALA A 126 6.45 3.84 -0.14
CA ALA A 126 7.61 4.67 0.24
C ALA A 126 8.13 5.47 -0.96
N ASP A 127 7.19 6.11 -1.63
CA ASP A 127 7.32 7.02 -2.76
C ASP A 127 7.38 8.51 -2.36
N GLY A 128 7.09 8.82 -1.09
CA GLY A 128 6.92 10.16 -0.56
C GLY A 128 5.47 10.67 -0.52
N SER A 129 4.48 9.88 -0.92
CA SER A 129 3.05 10.23 -0.83
C SER A 129 2.50 10.14 0.59
N ASN A 130 3.07 9.27 1.43
CA ASN A 130 2.59 9.00 2.78
C ASN A 130 3.73 8.86 3.80
N GLY A 131 3.36 8.79 5.08
CA GLY A 131 4.30 8.67 6.19
C GLY A 131 3.64 8.13 7.45
N ALA A 132 4.47 7.83 8.45
CA ALA A 132 4.03 7.40 9.77
C ALA A 132 4.83 8.14 10.86
N ARG A 133 4.21 8.31 12.03
CA ARG A 133 4.87 8.86 13.24
C ARG A 133 5.55 10.23 13.02
N GLY A 134 5.04 11.03 12.07
CA GLY A 134 5.57 12.35 11.73
C GLY A 134 6.72 12.37 10.70
N ALA A 135 7.13 11.22 10.16
CA ALA A 135 8.12 11.12 9.10
C ALA A 135 7.48 10.68 7.78
N ILE A 136 7.84 11.33 6.67
CA ILE A 136 7.46 10.92 5.31
C ILE A 136 8.36 9.75 4.88
N SER A 137 7.77 8.68 4.37
CA SER A 137 8.49 7.50 3.89
C SER A 137 8.82 7.67 2.42
N ASN A 138 10.09 7.86 2.08
CA ASN A 138 10.56 7.92 0.68
C ASN A 138 11.89 7.18 0.50
N VAL A 139 11.89 6.14 -0.33
CA VAL A 139 13.08 5.37 -0.73
C VAL A 139 13.42 5.50 -2.20
N LEU A 140 12.57 6.08 -3.05
CA LEU A 140 12.71 6.01 -4.52
C LEU A 140 14.01 6.65 -5.04
N GLY A 141 14.55 7.65 -4.35
CA GLY A 141 15.86 8.26 -4.64
C GLY A 141 17.05 7.68 -3.85
N GLN A 142 16.85 6.65 -3.02
CA GLN A 142 17.91 6.11 -2.16
C GLN A 142 18.86 5.17 -2.92
N SER A 143 20.16 5.37 -2.73
CA SER A 143 21.18 4.44 -3.20
C SER A 143 20.94 3.06 -2.61
N GLY A 144 20.96 2.02 -3.46
CA GLY A 144 20.69 0.65 -3.07
C GLY A 144 19.22 0.19 -3.18
N LEU A 145 18.24 1.07 -3.44
CA LEU A 145 16.86 0.61 -3.70
C LEU A 145 16.79 -0.23 -5.00
N ARG A 146 17.59 0.11 -6.02
CA ARG A 146 17.67 -0.66 -7.26
C ARG A 146 18.44 -1.96 -7.04
N ARG A 147 17.72 -3.02 -6.68
CA ARG A 147 18.25 -4.35 -6.34
C ARG A 147 17.26 -5.47 -6.68
N GLN A 148 17.77 -6.65 -6.98
CA GLN A 148 16.94 -7.85 -7.19
C GLN A 148 16.55 -8.49 -5.85
N ASP A 149 17.51 -8.72 -4.95
CA ASP A 149 17.21 -9.26 -3.62
C ASP A 149 16.69 -8.16 -2.71
N ILE A 150 15.44 -8.29 -2.27
CA ILE A 150 14.77 -7.32 -1.41
C ILE A 150 14.56 -7.83 0.01
N ARG A 151 15.05 -9.02 0.36
CA ARG A 151 14.82 -9.66 1.67
C ARG A 151 15.46 -8.92 2.84
N GLY A 152 16.59 -8.25 2.59
CA GLY A 152 17.32 -7.43 3.57
C GLY A 152 16.94 -5.96 3.58
N ASP A 153 17.32 -5.22 4.62
CA ASP A 153 17.27 -3.75 4.63
C ASP A 153 18.06 -3.14 3.46
N ILE A 154 17.70 -1.93 3.01
CA ILE A 154 18.45 -1.18 1.98
C ILE A 154 19.81 -0.80 2.57
N GLY A 155 20.89 -1.13 1.85
CA GLY A 155 22.26 -1.07 2.38
C GLY A 155 22.72 -2.35 3.10
N GLY A 156 21.82 -3.32 3.31
CA GLY A 156 22.10 -4.62 3.92
C GLY A 156 21.95 -4.63 5.45
N GLY A 157 22.23 -5.79 6.05
CA GLY A 157 22.26 -5.97 7.50
C GLY A 157 21.21 -6.95 8.03
N HIS A 158 19.93 -6.57 8.01
CA HIS A 158 18.84 -7.37 8.57
C HIS A 158 17.95 -7.98 7.48
N ASP A 159 18.01 -9.30 7.34
CA ASP A 159 17.16 -10.08 6.44
C ASP A 159 15.86 -10.54 7.12
N VAL A 160 14.76 -10.54 6.36
CA VAL A 160 13.48 -11.12 6.78
C VAL A 160 13.47 -12.62 6.47
N ALA A 161 13.37 -13.44 7.52
CA ALA A 161 13.12 -14.86 7.36
C ALA A 161 11.72 -15.11 6.77
N GLY A 162 11.58 -16.04 5.84
CA GLY A 162 10.30 -16.39 5.21
C GLY A 162 10.47 -17.50 4.18
N VAL A 163 9.39 -17.91 3.52
CA VAL A 163 9.45 -18.85 2.38
C VAL A 163 9.95 -18.08 1.16
N PRO A 164 11.09 -18.44 0.55
CA PRO A 164 11.61 -17.72 -0.61
C PRO A 164 10.63 -17.69 -1.78
N LEU A 165 10.60 -16.56 -2.49
CA LEU A 165 9.82 -16.34 -3.70
C LEU A 165 10.70 -15.64 -4.74
N GLU A 166 11.08 -16.37 -5.79
CA GLU A 166 11.72 -15.78 -6.97
C GLU A 166 10.62 -15.29 -7.92
N LEU A 167 10.41 -13.98 -7.94
CA LEU A 167 9.35 -13.31 -8.68
C LEU A 167 9.88 -12.79 -10.02
N THR A 168 9.19 -13.11 -11.12
CA THR A 168 9.45 -12.57 -12.45
C THR A 168 8.18 -11.94 -13.02
N LEU A 169 8.21 -10.63 -13.27
CA LEU A 169 7.08 -9.89 -13.84
C LEU A 169 7.45 -9.47 -15.26
N ARG A 170 6.56 -9.68 -16.23
CA ARG A 170 6.70 -9.15 -17.60
C ARG A 170 5.74 -8.00 -17.81
N LEU A 171 6.25 -6.82 -18.15
CA LEU A 171 5.45 -5.65 -18.47
C LEU A 171 5.18 -5.60 -19.97
N VAL A 172 3.92 -5.42 -20.34
CA VAL A 172 3.50 -5.28 -21.74
C VAL A 172 2.44 -4.18 -21.90
N ASP A 173 2.43 -3.53 -23.06
CA ASP A 173 1.37 -2.61 -23.45
C ASP A 173 0.22 -3.38 -24.12
N VAL A 174 -0.97 -3.31 -23.51
CA VAL A 174 -2.17 -4.01 -24.04
C VAL A 174 -2.72 -3.36 -25.31
N ASN A 175 -2.46 -2.06 -25.52
CA ASN A 175 -2.93 -1.32 -26.68
C ASN A 175 -2.08 -1.59 -27.93
N THR A 176 -0.83 -2.05 -27.76
CA THR A 176 0.09 -2.37 -28.87
C THR A 176 0.36 -3.87 -29.00
N GLY A 177 -0.67 -4.71 -28.83
CA GLY A 177 -0.56 -6.15 -29.08
C GLY A 177 0.34 -6.89 -28.10
N CYS A 178 0.34 -6.49 -26.82
CA CYS A 178 1.18 -7.05 -25.75
C CYS A 178 2.69 -6.87 -26.01
N ALA A 179 3.10 -5.77 -26.64
CA ALA A 179 4.51 -5.46 -26.87
C ALA A 179 5.26 -5.26 -25.54
N PRO A 180 6.49 -5.79 -25.39
CA PRO A 180 7.30 -5.61 -24.18
C PRO A 180 7.63 -4.15 -23.86
N LEU A 181 7.48 -3.77 -22.59
CA LEU A 181 7.78 -2.43 -22.10
C LEU A 181 9.21 -2.35 -21.54
N ALA A 182 10.19 -2.38 -22.45
CA ALA A 182 11.60 -2.24 -22.09
C ALA A 182 11.92 -0.86 -21.49
N GLY A 183 12.79 -0.82 -20.48
CA GLY A 183 13.22 0.42 -19.81
C GLY A 183 12.22 1.01 -18.80
N TYR A 184 11.00 0.48 -18.71
CA TYR A 184 10.06 0.83 -17.64
C TYR A 184 10.62 0.42 -16.28
N ALA A 185 10.32 1.17 -15.22
CA ALA A 185 10.73 0.85 -13.86
C ALA A 185 9.54 0.30 -13.05
N VAL A 186 9.81 -0.68 -12.20
CA VAL A 186 8.85 -1.18 -11.20
C VAL A 186 9.42 -0.97 -9.81
N TYR A 187 8.72 -0.18 -9.00
CA TYR A 187 8.88 -0.18 -7.54
C TYR A 187 7.91 -1.21 -6.94
N LEU A 188 8.38 -2.01 -6.00
CA LEU A 188 7.63 -3.13 -5.42
C LEU A 188 7.79 -3.15 -3.90
N TRP A 189 6.70 -3.40 -3.17
CA TRP A 189 6.73 -3.59 -1.72
C TRP A 189 5.66 -4.54 -1.18
N HIS A 190 5.95 -5.19 -0.05
CA HIS A 190 4.96 -5.99 0.70
C HIS A 190 5.31 -6.13 2.18
N CYS A 191 4.44 -6.79 2.94
CA CYS A 191 4.65 -7.08 4.36
C CYS A 191 5.53 -8.32 4.60
N ASP A 192 6.08 -8.40 5.81
CA ASP A 192 6.76 -9.58 6.35
C ASP A 192 5.78 -10.73 6.70
N PRO A 193 6.26 -11.91 7.16
CA PRO A 193 5.40 -13.01 7.60
C PRO A 193 4.47 -12.72 8.78
N ALA A 194 4.68 -11.61 9.48
CA ALA A 194 3.83 -11.14 10.56
C ALA A 194 2.74 -10.16 10.10
N GLY A 195 2.73 -9.79 8.81
CA GLY A 195 1.81 -8.81 8.23
C GLY A 195 2.21 -7.36 8.49
N GLN A 196 3.46 -7.10 8.89
CA GLN A 196 4.00 -5.78 9.19
C GLN A 196 4.72 -5.18 7.98
N TYR A 197 4.71 -3.86 7.84
CA TYR A 197 5.44 -3.14 6.79
C TYR A 197 6.66 -2.37 7.35
N SER A 198 7.80 -2.53 6.69
CA SER A 198 8.99 -1.70 6.88
C SER A 198 8.69 -0.21 6.65
N LEU A 199 9.40 0.68 7.34
CA LEU A 199 9.18 2.14 7.38
C LEU A 199 7.86 2.62 8.03
N TYR A 200 6.98 1.69 8.46
CA TYR A 200 5.66 2.03 9.02
C TYR A 200 5.43 1.36 10.39
N ASP A 201 5.21 0.04 10.37
CA ASP A 201 5.09 -0.77 11.59
C ASP A 201 6.46 -0.97 12.24
N GLN A 202 7.48 -1.15 11.39
CA GLN A 202 8.89 -1.29 11.75
C GLN A 202 9.67 -0.09 11.14
N PRO A 203 9.61 1.10 11.77
CA PRO A 203 10.09 2.35 11.18
C PRO A 203 11.61 2.41 10.98
N GLU A 204 12.37 1.57 11.68
CA GLU A 204 13.83 1.44 11.54
C GLU A 204 14.25 0.45 10.44
N ARG A 205 13.30 -0.11 9.69
CA ARG A 205 13.51 -1.12 8.64
C ARG A 205 13.16 -0.62 7.26
N SER A 206 13.78 -1.19 6.24
CA SER A 206 13.57 -0.90 4.82
C SER A 206 13.54 -2.14 3.91
N TRP A 207 13.54 -3.34 4.50
CA TRP A 207 13.35 -4.62 3.79
C TRP A 207 12.03 -4.73 3.02
N LEU A 208 11.94 -5.74 2.15
CA LEU A 208 10.83 -6.09 1.26
C LEU A 208 10.33 -4.91 0.42
N ARG A 209 11.28 -4.04 0.07
CA ARG A 209 11.14 -2.90 -0.85
C ARG A 209 12.29 -2.94 -1.84
N GLY A 210 11.99 -2.69 -3.11
CA GLY A 210 13.01 -2.62 -4.16
C GLY A 210 12.49 -2.05 -5.46
N LEU A 211 13.43 -1.64 -6.30
CA LEU A 211 13.16 -1.14 -7.65
C LEU A 211 13.93 -1.97 -8.68
N GLN A 212 13.30 -2.26 -9.80
CA GLN A 212 13.91 -2.87 -10.98
C GLN A 212 13.57 -2.08 -12.25
N VAL A 213 14.38 -2.26 -13.29
CA VAL A 213 14.15 -1.69 -14.62
C VAL A 213 14.00 -2.86 -15.58
N ALA A 214 12.93 -2.83 -16.38
CA ALA A 214 12.59 -3.87 -17.32
C ALA A 214 13.65 -4.02 -18.42
N ASP A 215 14.06 -5.25 -18.70
CA ASP A 215 14.97 -5.57 -19.80
C ASP A 215 14.26 -5.49 -21.18
N ALA A 216 14.97 -5.87 -22.24
CA ALA A 216 14.44 -5.84 -23.61
C ALA A 216 13.19 -6.70 -23.82
N ASP A 217 12.98 -7.74 -23.01
CA ASP A 217 11.81 -8.62 -23.03
C ASP A 217 10.67 -8.14 -22.12
N GLY A 218 10.85 -6.97 -21.49
CA GLY A 218 9.91 -6.36 -20.54
C GLY A 218 10.01 -6.97 -19.15
N LEU A 219 11.06 -7.73 -18.82
CA LEU A 219 11.14 -8.49 -17.57
C LEU A 219 11.81 -7.70 -16.44
N VAL A 220 11.18 -7.74 -15.26
CA VAL A 220 11.82 -7.42 -13.98
C VAL A 220 11.82 -8.65 -13.07
N ARG A 221 12.85 -8.76 -12.22
CA ARG A 221 13.04 -9.91 -11.33
C ARG A 221 13.33 -9.47 -9.91
N PHE A 222 12.70 -10.12 -8.94
CA PHE A 222 12.92 -9.88 -7.51
C PHE A 222 13.10 -11.21 -6.79
N SER A 223 14.09 -11.29 -5.91
CA SER A 223 14.26 -12.38 -4.95
C SER A 223 13.69 -11.89 -3.62
N THR A 224 12.57 -12.47 -3.20
CA THR A 224 11.81 -12.03 -2.02
C THR A 224 11.31 -13.23 -1.21
N ILE A 225 10.28 -13.04 -0.38
CA ILE A 225 9.54 -14.09 0.34
C ILE A 225 8.04 -13.99 0.04
N VAL A 226 7.29 -15.06 0.32
CA VAL A 226 5.82 -15.00 0.35
C VAL A 226 5.39 -13.98 1.42
N PRO A 227 4.52 -12.99 1.10
CA PRO A 227 4.03 -12.01 2.07
C PRO A 227 3.17 -12.66 3.17
N GLY A 228 3.14 -12.05 4.34
CA GLY A 228 2.20 -12.42 5.40
C GLY A 228 0.76 -12.02 5.08
N CYS A 229 -0.14 -12.34 6.00
CA CYS A 229 -1.55 -11.97 5.97
C CYS A 229 -1.90 -11.14 7.21
N TYR A 230 -2.62 -10.05 6.99
CA TYR A 230 -3.17 -9.18 8.04
C TYR A 230 -4.68 -9.00 7.83
N MET A 231 -5.37 -8.51 8.86
CA MET A 231 -6.82 -8.60 8.92
C MET A 231 -7.51 -7.84 7.78
N GLY A 232 -8.47 -8.48 7.12
CA GLY A 232 -9.31 -7.86 6.11
C GLY A 232 -8.67 -7.72 4.72
N ARG A 233 -7.46 -8.27 4.52
CA ARG A 233 -6.78 -8.27 3.21
C ARG A 233 -6.32 -9.67 2.81
N PHE A 234 -6.55 -10.04 1.55
CA PHE A 234 -5.97 -11.21 0.92
C PHE A 234 -4.45 -11.00 0.70
N PRO A 235 -3.58 -12.03 0.82
CA PRO A 235 -2.13 -11.87 0.69
C PRO A 235 -1.71 -11.30 -0.67
N HIS A 236 -0.92 -10.22 -0.65
CA HIS A 236 -0.62 -9.43 -1.84
C HIS A 236 0.77 -8.80 -1.82
N ILE A 237 1.22 -8.41 -3.02
CA ILE A 237 2.41 -7.61 -3.27
C ILE A 237 1.97 -6.34 -4.02
N HIS A 238 2.33 -5.16 -3.51
CA HIS A 238 2.07 -3.89 -4.18
C HIS A 238 3.14 -3.59 -5.21
N PHE A 239 2.77 -2.88 -6.28
CA PHE A 239 3.74 -2.28 -7.17
C PHE A 239 3.27 -0.97 -7.80
N GLU A 240 4.25 -0.18 -8.22
CA GLU A 240 4.08 1.01 -9.06
C GLU A 240 4.98 0.85 -10.30
N ALA A 241 4.39 0.96 -11.49
CA ALA A 241 5.10 0.90 -12.76
C ALA A 241 5.22 2.32 -13.35
N PHE A 242 6.44 2.69 -13.76
CA PHE A 242 6.80 4.01 -14.28
C PHE A 242 7.42 3.87 -15.68
N ALA A 243 7.23 4.87 -16.53
CA ALA A 243 7.75 4.84 -17.91
C ALA A 243 9.28 4.84 -18.02
N SER A 244 10.00 5.24 -16.96
CA SER A 244 11.46 5.12 -16.86
C SER A 244 11.95 5.16 -15.40
N LEU A 245 13.23 4.84 -15.20
CA LEU A 245 13.92 5.01 -13.91
C LEU A 245 13.90 6.46 -13.42
N ASP A 246 14.09 7.44 -14.31
CA ASP A 246 14.11 8.85 -13.94
C ASP A 246 12.75 9.33 -13.43
N VAL A 247 11.67 8.86 -14.05
CA VAL A 247 10.29 9.13 -13.61
C VAL A 247 10.03 8.47 -12.24
N ALA A 248 10.47 7.22 -12.05
CA ALA A 248 10.34 6.53 -10.76
C ALA A 248 11.11 7.23 -9.63
N THR A 249 12.39 7.56 -9.85
CA THR A 249 13.22 8.24 -8.83
C THR A 249 12.75 9.65 -8.48
N ALA A 250 11.99 10.30 -9.37
CA ALA A 250 11.30 11.56 -9.11
C ALA A 250 10.02 11.42 -8.24
N GLY A 251 9.57 10.19 -7.97
CA GLY A 251 8.44 9.88 -7.08
C GLY A 251 7.08 10.38 -7.59
N LYS A 252 6.88 10.42 -8.91
CA LYS A 252 5.65 10.96 -9.54
C LYS A 252 5.29 10.19 -10.80
N PHE A 253 4.02 10.32 -11.22
CA PHE A 253 3.52 9.85 -12.51
C PHE A 253 3.74 8.34 -12.76
N ALA A 254 3.45 7.51 -11.75
CA ALA A 254 3.22 6.09 -11.97
C ALA A 254 2.16 5.91 -13.07
N ARG A 255 2.46 5.07 -14.07
CA ARG A 255 1.52 4.71 -15.15
C ARG A 255 0.48 3.70 -14.66
N LEU A 256 0.87 2.88 -13.70
CA LEU A 256 0.00 1.94 -13.02
C LEU A 256 0.47 1.76 -11.58
N THR A 257 -0.41 2.05 -10.63
CA THR A 257 -0.33 1.57 -9.25
C THR A 257 -1.27 0.38 -9.15
N SER A 258 -0.81 -0.78 -8.70
CA SER A 258 -1.66 -1.98 -8.61
C SER A 258 -1.12 -3.00 -7.60
N GLN A 259 -1.81 -4.12 -7.46
CA GLN A 259 -1.50 -5.19 -6.51
C GLN A 259 -1.55 -6.57 -7.19
N LEU A 260 -0.66 -7.46 -6.76
CA LEU A 260 -0.57 -8.86 -7.19
C LEU A 260 -1.04 -9.76 -6.05
N ALA A 261 -2.08 -10.56 -6.28
CA ALA A 261 -2.55 -11.57 -5.34
C ALA A 261 -1.64 -12.81 -5.34
N VAL A 262 -1.39 -13.39 -4.17
CA VAL A 262 -0.62 -14.64 -4.03
C VAL A 262 -1.60 -15.82 -3.92
N PRO A 263 -1.49 -16.87 -4.77
CA PRO A 263 -2.38 -18.03 -4.74
C PRO A 263 -2.62 -18.63 -3.34
N ALA A 264 -3.86 -19.02 -3.09
CA ALA A 264 -4.30 -19.51 -1.79
C ALA A 264 -3.56 -20.80 -1.35
N ASP A 265 -3.16 -21.65 -2.28
CA ASP A 265 -2.36 -22.86 -2.03
C ASP A 265 -0.91 -22.54 -1.65
N ALA A 266 -0.30 -21.55 -2.30
CA ALA A 266 1.02 -21.03 -1.92
C ALA A 266 0.99 -20.39 -0.52
N CYS A 267 -0.07 -19.65 -0.20
CA CYS A 267 -0.32 -19.11 1.15
C CYS A 267 -0.54 -20.22 2.18
N ASP A 268 -1.40 -21.19 1.89
CA ASP A 268 -1.64 -22.37 2.74
C ASP A 268 -0.37 -23.18 3.01
N ALA A 269 0.56 -23.25 2.06
CA ALA A 269 1.83 -23.94 2.22
C ALA A 269 2.84 -23.10 3.05
N ALA A 270 2.92 -21.80 2.80
CA ALA A 270 3.82 -20.90 3.51
C ALA A 270 3.41 -20.70 4.97
N TYR A 271 2.11 -20.57 5.25
CA TYR A 271 1.60 -20.23 6.59
C TYR A 271 1.64 -21.40 7.60
N ARG A 272 2.13 -22.57 7.18
CA ARG A 272 2.52 -23.68 8.07
C ARG A 272 3.96 -23.55 8.59
N GLN A 273 4.77 -22.65 8.03
CA GLN A 273 6.15 -22.44 8.48
C GLN A 273 6.19 -21.54 9.73
N PRO A 274 7.13 -21.75 10.68
CA PRO A 274 7.15 -21.05 11.97
C PRO A 274 7.13 -19.52 11.89
N ALA A 275 7.80 -18.94 10.88
CA ALA A 275 7.84 -17.48 10.65
C ALA A 275 6.44 -16.86 10.47
N TYR A 276 5.46 -17.61 9.95
CA TYR A 276 4.15 -17.10 9.57
C TYR A 276 3.06 -17.30 10.64
N THR A 277 3.42 -17.65 11.87
CA THR A 277 2.45 -17.95 12.95
C THR A 277 1.42 -16.83 13.15
N ARG A 278 1.81 -15.56 12.96
CA ARG A 278 0.91 -14.39 13.04
C ARG A 278 -0.06 -14.27 11.85
N SER A 279 0.29 -14.80 10.68
CA SER A 279 -0.55 -14.80 9.47
C SER A 279 -1.68 -15.83 9.51
N VAL A 280 -1.58 -16.89 10.33
CA VAL A 280 -2.53 -18.02 10.35
C VAL A 280 -3.97 -17.58 10.66
N ARG A 281 -4.17 -16.75 11.71
CA ARG A 281 -5.52 -16.29 12.11
C ARG A 281 -6.12 -15.29 11.11
N PRO A 282 -5.41 -14.24 10.64
CA PRO A 282 -5.88 -13.40 9.54
C PRO A 282 -6.24 -14.20 8.29
N TRP A 283 -5.39 -15.15 7.89
CA TRP A 283 -5.64 -15.97 6.71
C TRP A 283 -6.94 -16.76 6.82
N ALA A 284 -7.19 -17.44 7.94
CA ALA A 284 -8.45 -18.14 8.19
C ALA A 284 -9.70 -17.23 8.13
N GLN A 285 -9.54 -15.91 8.25
CA GLN A 285 -10.62 -14.92 8.23
C GLN A 285 -10.70 -14.11 6.92
N SER A 286 -9.68 -14.16 6.06
CA SER A 286 -9.57 -13.36 4.81
C SER A 286 -9.18 -14.18 3.58
N ARG A 287 -9.30 -15.52 3.62
CA ARG A 287 -9.02 -16.45 2.51
C ARG A 287 -10.02 -16.41 1.35
N ASP A 288 -11.18 -15.78 1.52
CA ASP A 288 -12.15 -15.56 0.45
C ASP A 288 -11.79 -14.28 -0.33
N ILE A 289 -11.07 -14.43 -1.46
CA ILE A 289 -10.59 -13.32 -2.29
C ILE A 289 -11.73 -12.45 -2.83
N ALA A 290 -12.94 -13.01 -2.99
CA ALA A 290 -14.12 -12.25 -3.43
C ALA A 290 -14.62 -11.24 -2.37
N ARG A 291 -14.08 -11.28 -1.14
CA ARG A 291 -14.35 -10.31 -0.07
C ARG A 291 -13.21 -9.31 0.14
N ASP A 292 -12.09 -9.45 -0.57
CA ASP A 292 -11.02 -8.46 -0.49
C ASP A 292 -11.44 -7.18 -1.21
N MET A 293 -11.20 -6.04 -0.57
CA MET A 293 -11.59 -4.71 -1.07
C MET A 293 -10.81 -4.22 -2.30
N VAL A 294 -9.81 -4.97 -2.78
CA VAL A 294 -9.02 -4.70 -3.99
C VAL A 294 -9.26 -5.77 -5.05
N PHE A 295 -9.42 -7.05 -4.65
CA PHE A 295 -9.57 -8.15 -5.61
C PHE A 295 -11.02 -8.59 -5.84
N GLY A 296 -11.97 -8.22 -4.98
CA GLY A 296 -13.33 -8.77 -4.98
C GLY A 296 -14.29 -8.19 -6.04
N ASP A 297 -14.01 -7.00 -6.55
CA ASP A 297 -14.75 -6.34 -7.65
C ASP A 297 -14.17 -6.67 -9.04
N ASN A 298 -12.99 -7.30 -9.08
CA ASN A 298 -12.29 -7.65 -10.30
C ASN A 298 -12.92 -8.89 -10.98
N GLY A 299 -13.38 -8.72 -12.23
CA GLY A 299 -13.91 -9.82 -13.03
C GLY A 299 -12.87 -10.93 -13.28
N ALA A 300 -13.34 -12.18 -13.44
CA ALA A 300 -12.50 -13.38 -13.40
C ALA A 300 -11.26 -13.36 -14.31
N GLU A 301 -11.33 -12.76 -15.50
CA GLU A 301 -10.19 -12.62 -16.41
C GLU A 301 -9.10 -11.69 -15.85
N ARG A 302 -9.50 -10.53 -15.31
CA ARG A 302 -8.56 -9.56 -14.73
C ARG A 302 -8.03 -10.05 -13.37
N LEU A 303 -8.88 -10.66 -12.55
CA LEU A 303 -8.47 -11.31 -11.30
C LEU A 303 -7.42 -12.41 -11.56
N LYS A 304 -7.58 -13.21 -12.62
CA LYS A 304 -6.56 -14.17 -13.05
C LYS A 304 -5.24 -13.48 -13.42
N ALA A 305 -5.29 -12.39 -14.19
CA ALA A 305 -4.08 -11.65 -14.58
C ALA A 305 -3.34 -11.04 -13.37
N MET A 306 -4.09 -10.55 -12.38
CA MET A 306 -3.57 -9.97 -11.14
C MET A 306 -3.18 -11.01 -10.08
N THR A 307 -3.37 -12.31 -10.34
CA THR A 307 -2.93 -13.39 -9.45
C THR A 307 -1.65 -14.02 -9.99
N LEU A 308 -0.64 -14.21 -9.12
CA LEU A 308 0.62 -14.85 -9.53
C LEU A 308 0.41 -16.29 -10.00
N GLU A 309 1.04 -16.67 -11.10
CA GLU A 309 1.28 -18.08 -11.43
C GLU A 309 2.46 -18.57 -10.57
N VAL A 310 2.22 -19.55 -9.69
CA VAL A 310 3.22 -20.03 -8.72
C VAL A 310 3.55 -21.51 -8.94
N THR A 311 4.84 -21.84 -8.86
CA THR A 311 5.36 -23.22 -8.88
C THR A 311 6.43 -23.39 -7.79
N GLY A 312 6.67 -24.62 -7.35
CA GLY A 312 7.65 -24.93 -6.28
C GLY A 312 6.97 -25.37 -4.98
N SER A 313 7.63 -25.16 -3.83
CA SER A 313 7.11 -25.59 -2.53
C SER A 313 7.59 -24.71 -1.38
N ALA A 314 6.88 -24.72 -0.26
CA ALA A 314 7.30 -23.97 0.93
C ALA A 314 8.65 -24.43 1.54
N ARG A 315 9.18 -25.60 1.14
CA ARG A 315 10.48 -26.12 1.59
C ARG A 315 11.64 -25.68 0.69
N GLU A 316 11.41 -25.61 -0.62
CA GLU A 316 12.44 -25.30 -1.62
C GLU A 316 12.39 -23.84 -2.08
N GLY A 317 11.31 -23.13 -1.74
CA GLY A 317 10.96 -21.83 -2.30
C GLY A 317 10.00 -21.96 -3.49
N PHE A 318 9.38 -20.83 -3.81
CA PHE A 318 8.45 -20.67 -4.91
C PHE A 318 9.08 -19.86 -6.04
N LYS A 319 8.61 -20.10 -7.27
CA LYS A 319 8.83 -19.25 -8.44
C LYS A 319 7.47 -18.67 -8.84
N GLY A 320 7.35 -17.35 -8.75
CA GLY A 320 6.13 -16.60 -9.07
C GLY A 320 6.27 -15.84 -10.39
N ARG A 321 5.21 -15.82 -11.20
CA ARG A 321 5.17 -15.12 -12.49
C ARG A 321 3.88 -14.33 -12.67
N ALA A 322 3.95 -13.19 -13.36
CA ALA A 322 2.78 -12.49 -13.87
C ALA A 322 3.10 -11.74 -15.17
N LEU A 323 2.07 -11.57 -16.02
CA LEU A 323 2.10 -10.75 -17.23
C LEU A 323 1.28 -9.48 -16.95
N ILE A 324 1.97 -8.38 -16.63
CA ILE A 324 1.35 -7.11 -16.27
C ILE A 324 1.04 -6.33 -17.55
N GLY A 325 -0.24 -6.32 -17.94
CA GLY A 325 -0.74 -5.49 -19.01
C GLY A 325 -1.01 -4.07 -18.50
N LEU A 326 -0.23 -3.09 -18.99
CA LEU A 326 -0.48 -1.68 -18.77
C LEU A 326 -1.39 -1.14 -19.90
N PRO A 327 -2.44 -0.37 -19.59
CA PRO A 327 -3.01 0.56 -20.57
C PRO A 327 -1.99 1.70 -20.80
N GLY A 328 -1.64 1.95 -22.06
CA GLY A 328 -0.63 2.96 -22.48
C GLY A 328 -0.96 4.41 -22.19
#